data_AF-A0A7W1GS05-F1
#
_entry.id   AF-A0A7W1GS05-F1
#
_cell.length_a   1.000
_cell.length_b   1.000
_cell.length_c   1.000
_cell.angle_alpha   90.00
_cell.angle_beta   90.00
_cell.angle_gamma   90.00
#
_symmetry.space_group_name_H-M   'P 1'
#
loop_
_entity.id
_entity.type
_entity.pdbx_description
1 polymer ?
#
loop_
_entity_poly.entity_id
_entity_poly.type
_entity_poly.pdbx_seq_one_letter_code
_entity_poly.pdbx_strand_id
1 'polypeptide(L)'
;MLDFSTMNEETQIFFNKSTSEQLKKMVSSMPPEQIKIGIIALQNGNIQESTSKLIAIIQGIENNSQIENIGRYLSDNQFLILLEAAFNDNISSEKLSPLLVGLPYQTFYEVLKKATSDDIEIFKTEGLLEPLQHHLYLFANECKDLLNSYQREITDLEIQIEQIDRDTLTFQDIEDLKNAIIAVSDLYKNIIEATDKALAITWNTTRIDLIEKLTIIKETSQYQLVKAIGFNESPEGLSTGLFAKLQTYLDSIYSPSNEEEYGVDTLQNEDVSLEGLAKFSIWYLKDYWNLGLLPNITSAEDLDRSSQQYEEVERVKYRQGLFMRVQDNLNKLGIGTVGDLKKAQIYSKNMLKEYISANKKVLK
;
A
#
# COMPACT_ATOMS: atom_id res chain seq x y z
N MET A 1 30.60 42.20 4.36
CA MET A 1 29.87 40.92 4.17
C MET A 1 28.52 41.11 4.83
N LEU A 2 27.46 41.32 4.04
CA LEU A 2 26.10 41.27 4.57
C LEU A 2 25.80 39.81 4.91
N ASP A 3 25.28 39.59 6.12
CA ASP A 3 24.99 38.28 6.66
C ASP A 3 23.81 37.67 5.88
N PHE A 4 24.06 36.59 5.14
CA PHE A 4 23.07 35.92 4.27
C PHE A 4 21.82 35.49 5.05
N SER A 5 21.94 35.27 6.36
CA SER A 5 20.80 34.95 7.24
C SER A 5 19.84 36.13 7.38
N THR A 6 20.36 37.35 7.61
CA THR A 6 19.56 38.57 7.73
C THR A 6 18.86 39.00 6.44
N MET A 7 19.51 38.82 5.27
CA MET A 7 18.87 39.10 3.97
C MET A 7 17.68 38.18 3.69
N ASN A 8 17.74 36.93 4.15
CA ASN A 8 16.64 35.97 3.98
C ASN A 8 15.43 36.37 4.83
N GLU A 9 15.64 36.77 6.09
CA GLU A 9 14.57 37.22 6.98
C GLU A 9 13.89 38.50 6.48
N GLU A 10 14.65 39.50 6.05
CA GLU A 10 14.10 40.76 5.52
C GLU A 10 13.26 40.52 4.26
N THR A 11 13.73 39.64 3.38
CA THR A 11 13.01 39.27 2.15
C THR A 11 11.71 38.52 2.48
N GLN A 12 11.75 37.57 3.41
CA GLN A 12 10.53 36.87 3.85
C GLN A 12 9.51 37.83 4.48
N ILE A 13 9.96 38.74 5.35
CA ILE A 13 9.10 39.76 5.95
C ILE A 13 8.48 40.65 4.89
N PHE A 14 9.24 41.04 3.86
CA PHE A 14 8.74 41.83 2.74
C PHE A 14 7.63 41.10 1.97
N PHE A 15 7.83 39.84 1.57
CA PHE A 15 6.82 39.06 0.84
C PHE A 15 5.56 38.82 1.68
N ASN A 16 5.72 38.60 2.98
CA ASN A 16 4.59 38.42 3.89
C ASN A 16 3.78 39.71 4.10
N LYS A 17 4.41 40.88 4.11
CA LYS A 17 3.74 42.17 4.33
C LYS A 17 3.22 42.84 3.05
N SER A 18 3.79 42.51 1.89
CA SER A 18 3.41 43.12 0.62
C SER A 18 2.04 42.62 0.15
N THR A 19 1.29 43.47 -0.56
CA THR A 19 0.06 43.07 -1.25
C THR A 19 0.37 42.41 -2.60
N SER A 20 -0.57 41.64 -3.16
CA SER A 20 -0.41 41.02 -4.48
C SER A 20 -0.07 42.05 -5.58
N GLU A 21 -0.74 43.21 -5.56
CA GLU A 21 -0.46 44.31 -6.51
C GLU A 21 0.93 44.92 -6.36
N GLN A 22 1.45 44.99 -5.13
CA GLN A 22 2.83 45.46 -4.89
C GLN A 22 3.84 44.45 -5.44
N LEU A 23 3.63 43.16 -5.17
CA LEU A 23 4.49 42.10 -5.68
C LEU A 23 4.51 42.06 -7.20
N LYS A 24 3.34 42.13 -7.85
CA LYS A 24 3.22 42.15 -9.32
C LYS A 24 4.06 43.24 -9.98
N LYS A 25 4.14 44.44 -9.37
CA LYS A 25 4.88 45.57 -9.93
C LYS A 25 6.38 45.51 -9.66
N MET A 26 6.79 44.94 -8.53
CA MET A 26 8.19 45.01 -8.09
C MET A 26 9.03 43.82 -8.56
N VAL A 27 8.40 42.66 -8.79
CA VAL A 27 9.12 41.40 -8.99
C VAL A 27 9.96 41.37 -10.27
N SER A 28 9.58 42.10 -11.32
CA SER A 28 10.36 42.24 -12.55
C SER A 28 11.74 42.87 -12.32
N SER A 29 11.88 43.69 -11.28
CA SER A 29 13.13 44.35 -10.87
C SER A 29 13.89 43.61 -9.78
N MET A 30 13.33 42.52 -9.24
CA MET A 30 13.96 41.78 -8.14
C MET A 30 15.05 40.82 -8.62
N PRO A 31 16.16 40.67 -7.87
CA PRO A 31 17.12 39.61 -8.09
C PRO A 31 16.48 38.23 -7.97
N PRO A 32 16.89 37.23 -8.78
CA PRO A 32 16.30 35.90 -8.77
C PRO A 32 16.30 35.21 -7.39
N GLU A 33 17.35 35.40 -6.59
CA GLU A 33 17.44 34.84 -5.23
C GLU A 33 16.38 35.40 -4.28
N GLN A 34 16.00 36.67 -4.41
CA GLN A 34 14.94 37.26 -3.58
C GLN A 34 13.57 36.68 -3.94
N ILE A 35 13.31 36.48 -5.23
CA ILE A 35 12.05 35.89 -5.71
C ILE A 35 11.94 34.45 -5.21
N LYS A 36 13.03 33.68 -5.30
CA LYS A 36 13.12 32.32 -4.74
C LYS A 36 12.73 32.28 -3.25
N ILE A 37 13.33 33.14 -2.42
CA ILE A 37 13.02 33.21 -0.99
C ILE A 37 11.53 33.51 -0.78
N GLY A 38 10.98 34.43 -1.58
CA GLY A 38 9.55 34.75 -1.58
C GLY A 38 8.67 33.54 -1.90
N ILE A 39 8.96 32.81 -2.98
CA ILE A 39 8.21 31.62 -3.40
C ILE A 39 8.21 30.54 -2.30
N ILE A 40 9.36 30.30 -1.68
CA ILE A 40 9.49 29.34 -0.57
C ILE A 40 8.68 29.83 0.65
N ALA A 41 8.70 31.13 0.96
CA ALA A 41 7.94 31.68 2.08
C ALA A 41 6.42 31.48 1.92
N LEU A 42 5.91 31.57 0.69
CA LEU A 42 4.49 31.37 0.38
C LEU A 42 4.02 29.92 0.57
N GLN A 43 4.92 28.95 0.74
CA GLN A 43 4.53 27.55 0.99
C GLN A 43 3.91 27.35 2.37
N ASN A 44 4.28 28.19 3.35
CA ASN A 44 3.88 28.04 4.75
C ASN A 44 2.86 29.11 5.21
N GLY A 45 2.37 29.94 4.29
CA GLY A 45 1.49 31.07 4.58
C GLY A 45 0.00 30.69 4.64
N ASN A 46 -0.85 31.70 4.89
CA ASN A 46 -2.30 31.54 4.73
C ASN A 46 -2.62 31.18 3.26
N ILE A 47 -3.40 30.11 3.04
CA ILE A 47 -3.64 29.53 1.70
C ILE A 47 -4.15 30.58 0.70
N GLN A 48 -5.22 31.32 1.03
CA GLN A 48 -5.84 32.27 0.09
C GLN A 48 -4.92 33.44 -0.27
N GLU A 49 -4.26 34.00 0.73
CA GLU A 49 -3.33 35.12 0.55
C GLU A 49 -2.09 34.67 -0.24
N SER A 50 -1.57 33.48 0.07
CA SER A 50 -0.38 32.92 -0.58
C SER A 50 -0.64 32.59 -2.05
N THR A 51 -1.82 32.04 -2.37
CA THR A 51 -2.26 31.81 -3.75
C THR A 51 -2.30 33.11 -4.54
N SER A 52 -2.95 34.14 -4.00
CA SER A 52 -3.07 35.45 -4.67
C SER A 52 -1.71 36.11 -4.90
N LYS A 53 -0.78 35.96 -3.95
CA LYS A 53 0.60 36.47 -4.06
C LYS A 53 1.42 35.69 -5.09
N LEU A 54 1.30 34.37 -5.12
CA LEU A 54 1.98 33.51 -6.08
C LEU A 54 1.57 33.86 -7.52
N ILE A 55 0.26 33.97 -7.77
CA ILE A 55 -0.27 34.36 -9.09
C ILE A 55 0.28 35.73 -9.51
N ALA A 56 0.25 36.71 -8.60
CA ALA A 56 0.74 38.05 -8.86
C ALA A 56 2.25 38.11 -9.15
N ILE A 57 3.05 37.29 -8.46
CA ILE A 57 4.48 37.14 -8.75
C ILE A 57 4.68 36.64 -10.18
N ILE A 58 4.02 35.54 -10.57
CA ILE A 58 4.20 34.98 -11.92
C ILE A 58 3.73 35.94 -13.01
N GLN A 59 2.60 36.63 -12.81
CA GLN A 59 2.12 37.66 -13.73
C GLN A 59 3.09 38.84 -13.88
N GLY A 60 3.79 39.21 -12.80
CA GLY A 60 4.69 40.36 -12.77
C GLY A 60 6.04 40.13 -13.46
N ILE A 61 6.38 38.89 -13.79
CA ILE A 61 7.66 38.55 -14.42
C ILE A 61 7.51 38.54 -15.93
N GLU A 62 8.25 39.40 -16.60
CA GLU A 62 8.23 39.48 -18.06
C GLU A 62 9.25 38.52 -18.71
N ASN A 63 10.36 38.22 -18.02
CA ASN A 63 11.46 37.42 -18.56
C ASN A 63 11.25 35.91 -18.37
N ASN A 64 11.22 35.15 -19.47
CA ASN A 64 11.08 33.68 -19.45
C ASN A 64 12.18 32.96 -18.66
N SER A 65 13.42 33.46 -18.66
CA SER A 65 14.52 32.86 -17.89
C SER A 65 14.30 33.01 -16.38
N GLN A 66 13.68 34.11 -15.93
CA GLN A 66 13.32 34.26 -14.52
C GLN A 66 12.16 33.32 -14.14
N ILE A 67 11.20 33.11 -15.04
CA ILE A 67 10.08 32.19 -14.84
C ILE A 67 10.60 30.75 -14.74
N GLU A 68 11.49 30.34 -15.64
CA GLU A 68 12.16 29.04 -15.57
C GLU A 68 12.88 28.86 -14.24
N ASN A 69 13.65 29.86 -13.79
CA ASN A 69 14.34 29.76 -12.51
C ASN A 69 13.38 29.59 -11.32
N ILE A 70 12.18 30.18 -11.39
CA ILE A 70 11.16 30.00 -10.36
C ILE A 70 10.55 28.61 -10.40
N GLY A 71 10.33 28.05 -11.59
CA GLY A 71 9.83 26.68 -11.77
C GLY A 71 10.61 25.66 -10.94
N ARG A 72 11.92 25.86 -10.78
CA ARG A 72 12.83 24.99 -10.00
C ARG A 72 12.51 24.92 -8.50
N TYR A 73 11.78 25.89 -7.97
CA TYR A 73 11.51 26.02 -6.53
C TYR A 73 10.03 25.87 -6.18
N LEU A 74 9.18 25.63 -7.18
CA LEU A 74 7.76 25.38 -6.94
C LEU A 74 7.57 24.02 -6.27
N SER A 75 6.70 23.99 -5.26
CA SER A 75 6.10 22.74 -4.83
C SER A 75 5.04 22.29 -5.83
N ASP A 76 4.66 21.03 -5.75
CA ASP A 76 3.58 20.42 -6.52
C ASP A 76 2.25 21.17 -6.31
N ASN A 77 1.92 21.50 -5.06
CA ASN A 77 0.72 22.30 -4.75
C ASN A 77 0.78 23.70 -5.36
N GLN A 78 1.95 24.36 -5.34
CA GLN A 78 2.10 25.68 -5.94
C GLN A 78 1.95 25.62 -7.46
N PHE A 79 2.48 24.58 -8.11
CA PHE A 79 2.31 24.39 -9.54
C PHE A 79 0.85 24.11 -9.92
N LEU A 80 0.13 23.28 -9.16
CA LEU A 80 -1.31 23.05 -9.34
C LEU A 80 -2.13 24.35 -9.20
N ILE A 81 -1.81 25.20 -8.23
CA ILE A 81 -2.43 26.53 -8.10
C ILE A 81 -2.21 27.38 -9.37
N LEU A 82 -1.02 27.30 -9.97
CA LEU A 82 -0.72 28.03 -11.21
C LEU A 82 -1.46 27.46 -12.42
N LEU A 83 -1.67 26.15 -12.48
CA LEU A 83 -2.53 25.52 -13.49
C LEU A 83 -3.98 26.01 -13.33
N GLU A 84 -4.56 25.90 -12.14
CA GLU A 84 -5.91 26.41 -11.88
C GLU A 84 -6.05 27.90 -12.24
N ALA A 85 -5.04 28.71 -11.93
CA ALA A 85 -5.02 30.11 -12.31
C ALA A 85 -4.94 30.31 -13.84
N ALA A 86 -4.20 29.49 -14.56
CA ALA A 86 -4.15 29.52 -16.03
C ALA A 86 -5.48 29.08 -16.65
N PHE A 87 -6.17 28.08 -16.09
CA PHE A 87 -7.51 27.65 -16.54
C PHE A 87 -8.53 28.80 -16.45
N ASN A 88 -8.44 29.58 -15.39
CA ASN A 88 -9.33 30.71 -15.13
C ASN A 88 -8.88 32.03 -15.78
N ASP A 89 -7.95 31.98 -16.75
CA ASP A 89 -7.36 33.15 -17.43
C ASP A 89 -6.71 34.18 -16.47
N ASN A 90 -6.41 33.79 -15.23
CA ASN A 90 -5.71 34.61 -14.25
C ASN A 90 -4.19 34.61 -14.48
N ILE A 91 -3.64 33.72 -15.30
CA ILE A 91 -2.25 33.77 -15.74
C ILE A 91 -2.21 33.52 -17.24
N SER A 92 -1.36 34.24 -17.96
CA SER A 92 -1.14 33.99 -19.39
C SER A 92 -0.57 32.58 -19.59
N SER A 93 -1.19 31.80 -20.48
CA SER A 93 -0.75 30.45 -20.84
C SER A 93 0.70 30.39 -21.32
N GLU A 94 1.21 31.47 -21.93
CA GLU A 94 2.61 31.60 -22.37
C GLU A 94 3.62 31.47 -21.21
N LYS A 95 3.18 31.63 -19.96
CA LYS A 95 4.01 31.46 -18.76
C LYS A 95 4.20 29.99 -18.35
N LEU A 96 3.32 29.09 -18.79
CA LEU A 96 3.34 27.68 -18.39
C LEU A 96 4.55 26.94 -18.94
N SER A 97 4.84 27.10 -20.22
CA SER A 97 5.96 26.42 -20.88
C SER A 97 7.32 26.74 -20.22
N PRO A 98 7.70 28.01 -19.95
CA PRO A 98 8.90 28.31 -19.17
C PRO A 98 8.89 27.76 -17.74
N LEU A 99 7.74 27.75 -17.05
CA LEU A 99 7.65 27.12 -15.73
C LEU A 99 7.95 25.62 -15.80
N LEU A 100 7.42 24.93 -16.81
CA LEU A 100 7.67 23.52 -17.06
C LEU A 100 9.14 23.23 -17.34
N VAL A 101 9.85 24.09 -18.09
CA VAL A 101 11.30 23.93 -18.31
C VAL A 101 12.07 23.90 -16.98
N GLY A 102 11.68 24.74 -16.03
CA GLY A 102 12.31 24.81 -14.71
C GLY A 102 11.86 23.74 -13.73
N LEU A 103 10.68 23.15 -13.93
CA LEU A 103 10.04 22.29 -12.95
C LEU A 103 10.86 21.00 -12.72
N PRO A 104 11.19 20.62 -11.47
CA PRO A 104 11.84 19.35 -11.22
C PRO A 104 10.93 18.17 -11.60
N TYR A 105 11.54 17.09 -12.12
CA TYR A 105 10.80 15.88 -12.51
C TYR A 105 9.95 15.31 -11.36
N GLN A 106 10.51 15.23 -10.15
CA GLN A 106 9.79 14.71 -8.98
C GLN A 106 8.55 15.56 -8.67
N THR A 107 8.65 16.88 -8.82
CA THR A 107 7.50 17.78 -8.67
C THR A 107 6.46 17.52 -9.76
N PHE A 108 6.88 17.37 -11.01
CA PHE A 108 5.99 17.04 -12.12
C PHE A 108 5.26 15.70 -11.88
N TYR A 109 5.95 14.67 -11.39
CA TYR A 109 5.34 13.39 -11.07
C TYR A 109 4.26 13.50 -9.99
N GLU A 110 4.52 14.23 -8.90
CA GLU A 110 3.52 14.46 -7.85
C GLU A 110 2.35 15.31 -8.33
N VAL A 111 2.59 16.32 -9.18
CA VAL A 111 1.54 17.08 -9.86
C VAL A 111 0.66 16.15 -10.68
N LEU A 112 1.25 15.26 -11.48
CA LEU A 112 0.50 14.32 -12.33
C LEU A 112 -0.40 13.41 -11.50
N LYS A 113 0.07 12.91 -10.35
CA LYS A 113 -0.74 12.10 -9.43
C LYS A 113 -1.94 12.87 -8.89
N LYS A 114 -1.78 14.16 -8.59
CA LYS A 114 -2.81 15.01 -7.95
C LYS A 114 -3.69 15.76 -8.95
N ALA A 115 -3.29 15.82 -10.22
CA ALA A 115 -3.99 16.57 -11.26
C ALA A 115 -5.45 16.15 -11.40
N THR A 116 -6.31 17.16 -11.43
CA THR A 116 -7.75 17.06 -11.74
C THR A 116 -7.98 16.98 -13.24
N SER A 117 -9.21 16.70 -13.67
CA SER A 117 -9.54 16.72 -15.10
C SER A 117 -9.26 18.07 -15.77
N ASP A 118 -9.49 19.17 -15.06
CA ASP A 118 -9.24 20.52 -15.59
C ASP A 118 -7.73 20.78 -15.78
N ASP A 119 -6.90 20.35 -14.82
CA ASP A 119 -5.43 20.41 -14.94
C ASP A 119 -4.92 19.62 -16.15
N ILE A 120 -5.51 18.45 -16.40
CA ILE A 120 -5.18 17.62 -17.56
C ILE A 120 -5.56 18.32 -18.86
N GLU A 121 -6.69 19.04 -18.94
CA GLU A 121 -7.05 19.82 -20.13
C GLU A 121 -6.03 20.92 -20.42
N ILE A 122 -5.51 21.60 -19.38
CA ILE A 122 -4.43 22.59 -19.57
C ILE A 122 -3.18 21.91 -20.13
N PHE A 123 -2.77 20.79 -19.54
CA PHE A 123 -1.62 20.04 -20.04
C PHE A 123 -1.81 19.56 -21.48
N LYS A 124 -3.02 19.23 -21.91
CA LYS A 124 -3.27 18.88 -23.32
C LYS A 124 -2.97 20.05 -24.26
N THR A 125 -3.24 21.29 -23.86
CA THR A 125 -2.89 22.48 -24.66
C THR A 125 -1.38 22.68 -24.75
N GLU A 126 -0.65 22.38 -23.68
CA GLU A 126 0.81 22.42 -23.61
C GLU A 126 1.49 21.18 -24.24
N GLY A 127 0.73 20.12 -24.58
CA GLY A 127 1.26 18.84 -25.08
C GLY A 127 2.00 18.92 -26.42
N LEU A 128 1.77 19.97 -27.21
CA LEU A 128 2.52 20.20 -28.43
C LEU A 128 3.90 20.81 -28.20
N LEU A 129 4.18 21.31 -26.99
CA LEU A 129 5.41 21.99 -26.64
C LEU A 129 6.44 21.03 -26.04
N GLU A 130 7.71 21.29 -26.33
CA GLU A 130 8.84 20.46 -25.88
C GLU A 130 8.91 20.25 -24.36
N PRO A 131 8.69 21.27 -23.50
CA PRO A 131 8.90 21.09 -22.06
C PRO A 131 7.99 20.04 -21.44
N LEU A 132 6.72 19.99 -21.85
CA LEU A 132 5.81 18.95 -21.37
C LEU A 132 6.16 17.58 -21.95
N GLN A 133 6.52 17.52 -23.24
CA GLN A 133 6.95 16.27 -23.87
C GLN A 133 8.22 15.70 -23.21
N HIS A 134 9.14 16.57 -22.79
CA HIS A 134 10.35 16.18 -22.06
C HIS A 134 10.00 15.56 -20.70
N HIS A 135 9.11 16.20 -19.93
CA HIS A 135 8.63 15.67 -18.65
C HIS A 135 7.92 14.33 -18.79
N LEU A 136 7.06 14.18 -19.78
CA LEU A 136 6.39 12.90 -20.06
C LEU A 136 7.40 11.82 -20.47
N TYR A 137 8.43 12.17 -21.24
CA TYR A 137 9.50 11.25 -21.61
C TYR A 137 10.33 10.80 -20.41
N LEU A 138 10.71 11.73 -19.52
CA LEU A 138 11.39 11.41 -18.26
C LEU A 138 10.52 10.51 -17.39
N PHE A 139 9.23 10.85 -17.23
CA PHE A 139 8.26 10.03 -16.52
C PHE A 139 8.19 8.60 -17.06
N ALA A 140 8.11 8.41 -18.37
CA ALA A 140 8.08 7.08 -18.97
C ALA A 140 9.37 6.28 -18.67
N ASN A 141 10.55 6.92 -18.69
CA ASN A 141 11.80 6.24 -18.39
C ASN A 141 11.93 5.87 -16.91
N GLU A 142 11.59 6.80 -16.01
CA GLU A 142 11.66 6.58 -14.55
C GLU A 142 10.65 5.51 -14.09
N CYS A 143 9.45 5.48 -14.69
CA CYS A 143 8.49 4.40 -14.47
C CYS A 143 9.05 3.02 -14.78
N LYS A 144 9.95 2.88 -15.76
CA LYS A 144 10.59 1.59 -16.05
C LYS A 144 11.49 1.14 -14.90
N ASP A 145 12.23 2.06 -14.30
CA ASP A 145 13.11 1.76 -13.17
C ASP A 145 12.29 1.48 -11.89
N LEU A 146 11.20 2.23 -11.67
CA LEU A 146 10.25 1.96 -10.60
C LEU A 146 9.63 0.56 -10.73
N LEU A 147 9.19 0.17 -11.93
CA LEU A 147 8.62 -1.15 -12.18
C LEU A 147 9.63 -2.27 -11.90
N ASN A 148 10.92 -2.07 -12.20
CA ASN A 148 11.97 -3.02 -11.84
C ASN A 148 12.14 -3.13 -10.32
N SER A 149 12.01 -2.01 -9.58
CA SER A 149 12.06 -2.03 -8.12
C SER A 149 10.86 -2.78 -7.53
N TYR A 150 9.65 -2.49 -8.01
CA TYR A 150 8.44 -3.13 -7.51
C TYR A 150 8.39 -4.62 -7.84
N GLN A 151 8.96 -5.03 -8.99
CA GLN A 151 9.10 -6.44 -9.31
C GLN A 151 10.01 -7.17 -8.30
N ARG A 152 11.05 -6.52 -7.78
CA ARG A 152 11.88 -7.10 -6.71
C ARG A 152 11.09 -7.22 -5.42
N GLU A 153 10.28 -6.22 -5.07
CA GLU A 153 9.41 -6.30 -3.88
C GLU A 153 8.41 -7.47 -3.98
N ILE A 154 7.85 -7.74 -5.17
CA ILE A 154 7.03 -8.94 -5.41
C ILE A 154 7.85 -10.20 -5.12
N THR A 155 9.05 -10.33 -5.69
CA THR A 155 9.91 -11.50 -5.47
C THR A 155 10.33 -11.65 -4.01
N ASP A 156 10.61 -10.55 -3.31
CA ASP A 156 10.94 -10.57 -1.89
C ASP A 156 9.74 -11.05 -1.04
N LEU A 157 8.51 -10.66 -1.40
CA LEU A 157 7.29 -11.18 -0.77
C LEU A 157 7.07 -12.66 -1.06
N GLU A 158 7.36 -13.12 -2.28
CA GLU A 158 7.32 -14.54 -2.62
C GLU A 158 8.27 -15.37 -1.74
N ILE A 159 9.49 -14.88 -1.55
CA ILE A 159 10.49 -15.52 -0.69
C ILE A 159 10.04 -15.49 0.77
N GLN A 160 9.50 -14.36 1.24
CA GLN A 160 8.96 -14.25 2.61
C GLN A 160 7.85 -15.26 2.86
N ILE A 161 6.91 -15.43 1.91
CA ILE A 161 5.85 -16.44 2.00
C ILE A 161 6.44 -17.86 2.14
N GLU A 162 7.44 -18.20 1.35
CA GLU A 162 8.07 -19.53 1.37
C GLU A 162 8.85 -19.81 2.66
N GLN A 163 9.35 -18.75 3.30
CA GLN A 163 10.15 -18.80 4.53
C GLN A 163 9.33 -18.71 5.82
N ILE A 164 7.99 -18.65 5.74
CA ILE A 164 7.14 -18.60 6.94
C ILE A 164 7.38 -19.84 7.82
N ASP A 165 7.87 -19.61 9.04
CA ASP A 165 7.91 -20.64 10.07
C ASP A 165 6.52 -20.85 10.66
N ARG A 166 5.90 -21.98 10.31
CA ARG A 166 4.54 -22.35 10.70
C ARG A 166 4.42 -22.61 12.20
N ASP A 167 5.50 -23.02 12.87
CA ASP A 167 5.45 -23.35 14.30
C ASP A 167 5.33 -22.10 15.17
N THR A 168 5.93 -20.99 14.72
CA THR A 168 5.91 -19.71 15.43
C THR A 168 4.85 -18.74 14.93
N LEU A 169 4.20 -19.04 13.81
CA LEU A 169 3.26 -18.16 13.13
C LEU A 169 2.13 -17.65 14.05
N THR A 170 1.85 -16.35 13.99
CA THR A 170 0.76 -15.67 14.69
C THR A 170 -0.23 -15.03 13.71
N PHE A 171 -1.38 -14.56 14.20
CA PHE A 171 -2.32 -13.77 13.38
C PHE A 171 -1.70 -12.46 12.89
N GLN A 172 -0.87 -11.82 13.72
CA GLN A 172 -0.23 -10.56 13.36
C GLN A 172 0.73 -10.74 12.19
N ASP A 173 1.51 -11.82 12.16
CA ASP A 173 2.45 -12.09 11.07
C ASP A 173 1.74 -12.24 9.71
N ILE A 174 0.59 -12.92 9.70
CA ILE A 174 -0.23 -13.05 8.49
C ILE A 174 -0.79 -11.69 8.05
N GLU A 175 -1.31 -10.90 8.99
CA GLU A 175 -1.83 -9.57 8.68
C GLU A 175 -0.74 -8.61 8.19
N ASP A 176 0.45 -8.66 8.78
CA ASP A 176 1.61 -7.85 8.34
C ASP A 176 2.01 -8.21 6.91
N LEU A 177 2.02 -9.50 6.57
CA LEU A 177 2.32 -9.95 5.21
C LEU A 177 1.23 -9.55 4.21
N LYS A 178 -0.06 -9.67 4.57
CA LYS A 178 -1.15 -9.16 3.74
C LYS A 178 -1.03 -7.65 3.52
N ASN A 179 -0.73 -6.89 4.56
CA ASN A 179 -0.54 -5.44 4.47
C ASN A 179 0.64 -5.09 3.58
N ALA A 180 1.72 -5.87 3.61
CA ALA A 180 2.85 -5.70 2.70
C ALA A 180 2.45 -5.98 1.23
N ILE A 181 1.68 -7.03 0.96
CA ILE A 181 1.12 -7.31 -0.38
C ILE A 181 0.21 -6.16 -0.86
N ILE A 182 -0.64 -5.62 0.03
CA ILE A 182 -1.50 -4.46 -0.26
C ILE A 182 -0.66 -3.21 -0.56
N ALA A 183 0.40 -2.95 0.20
CA ALA A 183 1.28 -1.82 -0.04
C ALA A 183 1.90 -1.87 -1.45
N VAL A 184 2.40 -3.03 -1.87
CA VAL A 184 2.91 -3.21 -3.24
C VAL A 184 1.80 -3.05 -4.28
N SER A 185 0.59 -3.56 -4.01
CA SER A 185 -0.59 -3.33 -4.87
C SER A 185 -0.84 -1.84 -5.12
N ASP A 186 -0.78 -1.03 -4.07
CA ASP A 186 -1.04 0.41 -4.14
C ASP A 186 0.05 1.16 -4.92
N LEU A 187 1.31 0.71 -4.85
CA LEU A 187 2.39 1.23 -5.69
C LEU A 187 2.09 1.07 -7.19
N TYR A 188 1.60 -0.10 -7.61
CA TYR A 188 1.19 -0.34 -9.00
C TYR A 188 -0.05 0.46 -9.40
N LYS A 189 -1.05 0.58 -8.53
CA LYS A 189 -2.25 1.42 -8.79
C LYS A 189 -1.87 2.88 -9.03
N ASN A 190 -0.96 3.42 -8.21
CA ASN A 190 -0.46 4.78 -8.35
C ASN A 190 0.27 5.01 -9.69
N ILE A 191 1.09 4.03 -10.12
CA ILE A 191 1.72 4.09 -11.46
C ILE A 191 0.68 4.05 -12.57
N ILE A 192 -0.33 3.18 -12.47
CA ILE A 192 -1.39 3.07 -13.48
C ILE A 192 -2.15 4.39 -13.59
N GLU A 193 -2.57 4.99 -12.48
CA GLU A 193 -3.30 6.26 -12.48
C GLU A 193 -2.47 7.39 -13.09
N ALA A 194 -1.21 7.53 -12.67
CA ALA A 194 -0.30 8.54 -13.23
C ALA A 194 -0.06 8.29 -14.73
N THR A 195 0.09 7.04 -15.15
CA THR A 195 0.29 6.66 -16.56
C THR A 195 -0.96 6.95 -17.40
N ASP A 196 -2.16 6.76 -16.85
CA ASP A 196 -3.41 7.10 -17.52
C ASP A 196 -3.53 8.61 -17.77
N LYS A 197 -3.16 9.42 -16.78
CA LYS A 197 -3.10 10.88 -16.92
C LYS A 197 -2.04 11.29 -17.94
N ALA A 198 -0.84 10.69 -17.89
CA ALA A 198 0.20 10.92 -18.88
C ALA A 198 -0.24 10.55 -20.29
N LEU A 199 -0.92 9.41 -20.47
CA LEU A 199 -1.47 8.98 -21.76
C LEU A 199 -2.50 9.98 -22.28
N ALA A 200 -3.42 10.44 -21.42
CA ALA A 200 -4.44 11.42 -21.79
C ALA A 200 -3.84 12.73 -22.33
N ILE A 201 -2.72 13.17 -21.75
CA ILE A 201 -1.93 14.31 -22.24
C ILE A 201 -1.23 13.94 -23.55
N THR A 202 -0.56 12.78 -23.57
CA THR A 202 0.30 12.34 -24.68
C THR A 202 -0.46 12.14 -25.99
N TRP A 203 -1.74 11.80 -25.96
CA TRP A 203 -2.57 11.72 -27.17
C TRP A 203 -2.67 13.03 -27.95
N ASN A 204 -2.40 14.17 -27.31
CA ASN A 204 -2.33 15.48 -27.96
C ASN A 204 -0.91 15.85 -28.43
N THR A 205 0.07 14.99 -28.12
CA THR A 205 1.44 15.12 -28.63
C THR A 205 1.55 14.44 -30.00
N THR A 206 2.50 14.86 -30.83
CA THR A 206 2.85 14.16 -32.08
C THR A 206 3.80 12.97 -31.85
N ARG A 207 4.00 12.54 -30.59
CA ARG A 207 5.03 11.58 -30.17
C ARG A 207 4.45 10.16 -30.00
N ILE A 208 4.29 9.45 -31.12
CA ILE A 208 3.81 8.06 -31.14
C ILE A 208 4.67 7.15 -30.26
N ASP A 209 5.99 7.36 -30.25
CA ASP A 209 6.94 6.59 -29.43
C ASP A 209 6.65 6.72 -27.93
N LEU A 210 6.17 7.88 -27.47
CA LEU A 210 5.81 8.11 -26.09
C LEU A 210 4.49 7.43 -25.73
N ILE A 211 3.52 7.44 -26.64
CA ILE A 211 2.24 6.72 -26.49
C ILE A 211 2.51 5.22 -26.33
N GLU A 212 3.34 4.64 -27.18
CA GLU A 212 3.70 3.21 -27.11
C GLU A 212 4.38 2.88 -25.77
N LYS A 213 5.36 3.69 -25.35
CA LYS A 213 6.06 3.47 -24.06
C LYS A 213 5.11 3.50 -22.87
N LEU A 214 4.26 4.53 -22.78
CA LEU A 214 3.31 4.66 -21.69
C LEU A 214 2.25 3.55 -21.71
N THR A 215 1.82 3.12 -22.90
CA THR A 215 0.90 1.98 -23.06
C THR A 215 1.53 0.70 -22.51
N ILE A 216 2.79 0.41 -22.86
CA ILE A 216 3.52 -0.75 -22.33
C ILE A 216 3.66 -0.69 -20.81
N ILE A 217 3.97 0.49 -20.24
CA ILE A 217 4.06 0.69 -18.79
C ILE A 217 2.72 0.36 -18.13
N LYS A 218 1.61 0.89 -18.67
CA LYS A 218 0.27 0.62 -18.16
C LYS A 218 -0.08 -0.86 -18.24
N GLU A 219 0.09 -1.50 -19.39
CA GLU A 219 -0.23 -2.91 -19.60
C GLU A 219 0.61 -3.82 -18.70
N THR A 220 1.91 -3.54 -18.58
CA THR A 220 2.80 -4.29 -17.68
C THR A 220 2.35 -4.13 -16.23
N SER A 221 2.02 -2.91 -15.80
CA SER A 221 1.56 -2.64 -14.44
C SER A 221 0.24 -3.34 -14.13
N GLN A 222 -0.71 -3.30 -15.06
CA GLN A 222 -2.00 -3.98 -14.94
C GLN A 222 -1.84 -5.51 -14.90
N TYR A 223 -0.95 -6.05 -15.75
CA TYR A 223 -0.64 -7.47 -15.76
C TYR A 223 -0.06 -7.90 -14.40
N GLN A 224 0.93 -7.19 -13.87
CA GLN A 224 1.54 -7.52 -12.58
C GLN A 224 0.52 -7.41 -11.44
N LEU A 225 -0.28 -6.34 -11.43
CA LEU A 225 -1.33 -6.13 -10.42
C LEU A 225 -2.34 -7.29 -10.40
N VAL A 226 -2.79 -7.75 -11.57
CA VAL A 226 -3.83 -8.79 -11.67
C VAL A 226 -3.25 -10.21 -11.52
N LYS A 227 -2.07 -10.48 -12.09
CA LYS A 227 -1.51 -11.83 -12.19
C LYS A 227 -0.49 -12.17 -11.11
N ALA A 228 0.42 -11.25 -10.81
CA ALA A 228 1.46 -11.50 -9.81
C ALA A 228 0.97 -11.17 -8.41
N ILE A 229 0.44 -9.97 -8.18
CA ILE A 229 -0.04 -9.53 -6.87
C ILE A 229 -1.40 -10.18 -6.56
N GLY A 230 -2.37 -10.01 -7.46
CA GLY A 230 -3.69 -10.60 -7.34
C GLY A 230 -4.57 -9.94 -6.28
N PHE A 231 -5.63 -10.65 -5.89
CA PHE A 231 -6.65 -10.18 -4.96
C PHE A 231 -6.85 -11.18 -3.82
N ASN A 232 -7.12 -10.68 -2.61
CA ASN A 232 -7.40 -11.50 -1.44
C ASN A 232 -8.72 -12.27 -1.57
N GLU A 233 -9.75 -11.64 -2.12
CA GLU A 233 -11.01 -12.30 -2.46
C GLU A 233 -11.49 -11.74 -3.79
N SER A 234 -11.42 -12.54 -4.86
CA SER A 234 -12.00 -12.16 -6.14
C SER A 234 -13.54 -12.16 -6.07
N PRO A 235 -14.25 -11.53 -7.02
CA PRO A 235 -15.72 -11.64 -7.13
C PRO A 235 -16.23 -13.08 -7.24
N GLU A 236 -15.36 -14.01 -7.65
CA GLU A 236 -15.61 -15.46 -7.76
C GLU A 236 -15.32 -16.22 -6.46
N GLY A 237 -14.85 -15.52 -5.41
CA GLY A 237 -14.60 -16.07 -4.07
C GLY A 237 -13.23 -16.73 -3.89
N LEU A 238 -12.32 -16.62 -4.86
CA LEU A 238 -10.98 -17.21 -4.79
C LEU A 238 -9.89 -16.13 -4.76
N SER A 239 -8.87 -16.33 -3.92
CA SER A 239 -7.65 -15.52 -3.93
C SER A 239 -6.86 -15.73 -5.23
N THR A 240 -6.08 -14.73 -5.66
CA THR A 240 -5.17 -14.85 -6.82
C THR A 240 -3.77 -14.30 -6.49
N GLY A 241 -2.78 -14.59 -7.33
CA GLY A 241 -1.42 -14.04 -7.21
C GLY A 241 -0.74 -14.38 -5.87
N LEU A 242 -0.08 -13.40 -5.26
CA LEU A 242 0.58 -13.50 -3.96
C LEU A 242 -0.40 -13.92 -2.85
N PHE A 243 -1.65 -13.45 -2.88
CA PHE A 243 -2.65 -13.88 -1.90
C PHE A 243 -2.98 -15.37 -2.02
N ALA A 244 -3.13 -15.87 -3.25
CA ALA A 244 -3.32 -17.30 -3.49
C ALA A 244 -2.10 -18.11 -3.06
N LYS A 245 -0.89 -17.60 -3.34
CA LYS A 245 0.37 -18.24 -2.93
C LYS A 245 0.47 -18.35 -1.42
N LEU A 246 0.19 -17.26 -0.69
CA LEU A 246 0.13 -17.26 0.76
C LEU A 246 -0.92 -18.25 1.28
N GLN A 247 -2.15 -18.19 0.76
CA GLN A 247 -3.22 -19.10 1.19
C GLN A 247 -2.85 -20.56 0.94
N THR A 248 -2.30 -20.88 -0.23
CA THR A 248 -1.88 -22.25 -0.58
C THR A 248 -0.74 -22.72 0.32
N TYR A 249 0.23 -21.85 0.61
CA TYR A 249 1.32 -22.17 1.53
C TYR A 249 0.78 -22.48 2.94
N LEU A 250 -0.12 -21.64 3.45
CA LEU A 250 -0.74 -21.83 4.76
C LEU A 250 -1.61 -23.11 4.80
N ASP A 251 -2.46 -23.31 3.79
CA ASP A 251 -3.36 -24.46 3.69
C ASP A 251 -2.62 -25.78 3.53
N SER A 252 -1.39 -25.77 3.03
CA SER A 252 -0.57 -26.98 2.88
C SER A 252 -0.21 -27.66 4.21
N ILE A 253 -0.45 -27.02 5.36
CA ILE A 253 -0.37 -27.71 6.67
C ILE A 253 -1.44 -28.79 6.84
N TYR A 254 -2.61 -28.57 6.22
CA TYR A 254 -3.74 -29.50 6.24
C TYR A 254 -3.68 -30.46 5.04
N SER A 255 -3.24 -29.94 3.89
CA SER A 255 -3.28 -30.64 2.62
C SER A 255 -1.95 -30.43 1.86
N PRO A 256 -0.86 -31.13 2.23
CA PRO A 256 0.44 -30.95 1.61
C PRO A 256 0.36 -31.25 0.11
N SER A 257 0.91 -30.34 -0.71
CA SER A 257 0.82 -30.40 -2.16
C SER A 257 1.74 -31.45 -2.79
N ASN A 258 2.72 -31.96 -2.03
CA ASN A 258 3.66 -32.97 -2.48
C ASN A 258 3.20 -34.36 -2.03
N GLU A 259 2.54 -35.09 -2.93
CA GLU A 259 2.11 -36.49 -2.76
C GLU A 259 3.27 -37.48 -2.51
N GLU A 260 4.53 -37.03 -2.59
CA GLU A 260 5.73 -37.87 -2.43
C GLU A 260 6.10 -38.18 -0.97
N GLU A 261 5.51 -37.49 0.01
CA GLU A 261 5.59 -37.92 1.41
C GLU A 261 4.56 -39.03 1.67
N TYR A 262 4.91 -40.25 1.25
CA TYR A 262 4.18 -41.47 1.58
C TYR A 262 3.90 -41.53 3.10
N GLY A 263 2.67 -41.23 3.51
CA GLY A 263 2.19 -41.37 4.89
C GLY A 263 1.63 -40.11 5.55
N VAL A 264 1.56 -38.96 4.89
CA VAL A 264 0.91 -37.76 5.44
C VAL A 264 -0.53 -37.67 4.93
N ASP A 265 -1.51 -37.94 5.80
CA ASP A 265 -2.93 -37.87 5.45
C ASP A 265 -3.32 -36.45 5.01
N THR A 266 -3.84 -36.31 3.80
CA THR A 266 -4.40 -35.06 3.27
C THR A 266 -5.79 -34.85 3.84
N LEU A 267 -6.00 -33.75 4.57
CA LEU A 267 -7.28 -33.42 5.16
C LEU A 267 -8.15 -32.60 4.20
N GLN A 268 -9.42 -32.98 4.08
CA GLN A 268 -10.48 -32.26 3.39
C GLN A 268 -11.15 -31.25 4.32
N ASN A 269 -11.96 -30.35 3.76
CA ASN A 269 -12.61 -29.31 4.56
C ASN A 269 -13.68 -29.87 5.52
N GLU A 270 -14.30 -31.00 5.16
CA GLU A 270 -15.34 -31.68 5.95
C GLU A 270 -14.77 -32.50 7.11
N ASP A 271 -13.46 -32.75 7.12
CA ASP A 271 -12.81 -33.54 8.17
C ASP A 271 -12.90 -32.81 9.52
N VAL A 272 -12.94 -33.61 10.60
CA VAL A 272 -13.11 -33.08 11.94
C VAL A 272 -11.89 -32.26 12.36
N SER A 273 -12.12 -31.13 13.02
CA SER A 273 -11.05 -30.22 13.45
C SER A 273 -9.97 -30.92 14.30
N LEU A 274 -10.32 -31.95 15.07
CA LEU A 274 -9.36 -32.76 15.83
C LEU A 274 -8.25 -33.35 14.94
N GLU A 275 -8.58 -33.79 13.73
CA GLU A 275 -7.58 -34.29 12.76
C GLU A 275 -6.68 -33.15 12.25
N GLY A 276 -7.26 -31.96 12.05
CA GLY A 276 -6.50 -30.74 11.76
C GLY A 276 -5.55 -30.35 12.89
N LEU A 277 -6.00 -30.43 14.15
CA LEU A 277 -5.20 -30.10 15.33
C LEU A 277 -3.98 -31.04 15.48
N ALA A 278 -4.09 -32.28 15.03
CA ALA A 278 -2.98 -33.22 15.00
C ALA A 278 -1.80 -32.71 14.15
N LYS A 279 -2.07 -31.93 13.08
CA LYS A 279 -1.04 -31.27 12.25
C LYS A 279 -0.23 -30.22 13.02
N PHE A 280 -0.77 -29.69 14.12
CA PHE A 280 -0.06 -28.79 15.03
C PHE A 280 0.62 -29.51 16.21
N SER A 281 0.79 -30.83 16.10
CA SER A 281 1.28 -31.68 17.17
C SER A 281 0.41 -31.66 18.45
N ILE A 282 -0.92 -31.57 18.30
CA ILE A 282 -1.89 -31.65 19.40
C ILE A 282 -2.55 -33.03 19.36
N TRP A 283 -2.08 -33.96 20.19
CA TRP A 283 -2.50 -35.37 20.11
C TRP A 283 -3.14 -35.84 21.41
N TYR A 284 -2.65 -35.37 22.56
CA TYR A 284 -3.02 -35.91 23.86
C TYR A 284 -4.00 -35.01 24.58
N LEU A 285 -4.85 -35.58 25.45
CA LEU A 285 -5.79 -34.82 26.32
C LEU A 285 -5.11 -33.67 27.08
N LYS A 286 -3.84 -33.85 27.46
CA LYS A 286 -3.02 -32.81 28.09
C LYS A 286 -2.82 -31.59 27.19
N ASP A 287 -2.65 -31.77 25.88
CA ASP A 287 -2.49 -30.68 24.92
C ASP A 287 -3.77 -29.85 24.80
N TYR A 288 -4.92 -30.52 24.65
CA TYR A 288 -6.23 -29.86 24.60
C TYR A 288 -6.57 -29.13 25.90
N TRP A 289 -6.22 -29.71 27.05
CA TRP A 289 -6.36 -29.04 28.35
C TRP A 289 -5.47 -27.81 28.46
N ASN A 290 -4.20 -27.90 28.06
CA ASN A 290 -3.26 -26.76 28.05
C ASN A 290 -3.73 -25.62 27.14
N LEU A 291 -4.46 -25.94 26.06
CA LEU A 291 -5.08 -24.96 25.16
C LEU A 291 -6.36 -24.33 25.73
N GLY A 292 -6.91 -24.87 26.82
CA GLY A 292 -8.13 -24.38 27.47
C GLY A 292 -9.42 -24.95 26.87
N LEU A 293 -9.36 -26.01 26.06
CA LEU A 293 -10.54 -26.68 25.48
C LEU A 293 -11.28 -27.58 26.47
N LEU A 294 -10.73 -27.81 27.65
CA LEU A 294 -11.35 -28.56 28.75
C LEU A 294 -11.48 -27.69 30.01
N PRO A 295 -12.34 -26.64 29.99
CA PRO A 295 -12.39 -25.63 31.06
C PRO A 295 -12.87 -26.16 32.42
N ASN A 296 -13.56 -27.31 32.43
CA ASN A 296 -14.08 -27.95 33.64
C ASN A 296 -13.07 -28.87 34.33
N ILE A 297 -11.88 -29.05 33.74
CA ILE A 297 -10.81 -29.88 34.29
C ILE A 297 -9.81 -28.96 35.01
N THR A 298 -9.70 -29.15 36.33
CA THR A 298 -8.92 -28.27 37.21
C THR A 298 -7.45 -28.63 37.29
N SER A 299 -7.10 -29.91 37.11
CA SER A 299 -5.73 -30.41 37.23
C SER A 299 -5.39 -31.41 36.12
N ALA A 300 -4.10 -31.66 35.88
CA ALA A 300 -3.67 -32.62 34.86
C ALA A 300 -4.00 -34.06 35.27
N GLU A 301 -4.04 -34.33 36.58
CA GLU A 301 -4.41 -35.60 37.18
C GLU A 301 -5.87 -35.97 36.89
N ASP A 302 -6.75 -34.97 36.74
CA ASP A 302 -8.17 -35.16 36.40
C ASP A 302 -8.39 -35.63 34.95
N LEU A 303 -7.35 -35.67 34.10
CA LEU A 303 -7.45 -36.11 32.70
C LEU A 303 -7.52 -37.63 32.55
N ASP A 304 -7.21 -38.39 33.60
CA ASP A 304 -7.36 -39.84 33.65
C ASP A 304 -7.88 -40.27 35.03
N ARG A 305 -8.65 -41.34 35.08
CA ARG A 305 -9.13 -41.88 36.36
C ARG A 305 -8.06 -42.77 36.99
N SER A 306 -7.99 -42.76 38.32
CA SER A 306 -7.02 -43.56 39.09
C SER A 306 -7.18 -45.05 38.79
N SER A 307 -6.05 -45.72 38.48
CA SER A 307 -5.98 -47.15 38.25
C SER A 307 -6.28 -47.99 39.51
N GLN A 308 -6.28 -47.37 40.69
CA GLN A 308 -6.62 -48.05 41.95
C GLN A 308 -8.13 -48.13 42.18
N GLN A 309 -8.93 -47.34 41.47
CA GLN A 309 -10.38 -47.20 41.72
C GLN A 309 -11.25 -47.64 40.55
N TYR A 310 -10.72 -47.69 39.33
CA TYR A 310 -11.49 -47.93 38.11
C TYR A 310 -10.80 -48.96 37.21
N GLU A 311 -11.61 -49.81 36.58
CA GLU A 311 -11.11 -50.77 35.58
C GLU A 311 -10.70 -50.06 34.28
N GLU A 312 -9.81 -50.69 33.50
CA GLU A 312 -9.28 -50.08 32.26
C GLU A 312 -10.39 -49.70 31.26
N VAL A 313 -11.46 -50.50 31.19
CA VAL A 313 -12.62 -50.21 30.32
C VAL A 313 -13.31 -48.90 30.72
N GLU A 314 -13.43 -48.63 32.01
CA GLU A 314 -14.05 -47.39 32.52
C GLU A 314 -13.15 -46.18 32.29
N ARG A 315 -11.83 -46.36 32.42
CA ARG A 315 -10.82 -45.33 32.11
C ARG A 315 -10.83 -44.96 30.63
N VAL A 316 -10.88 -45.96 29.74
CA VAL A 316 -11.00 -45.73 28.29
C VAL A 316 -12.29 -44.97 27.96
N LYS A 317 -13.44 -45.38 28.50
CA LYS A 317 -14.72 -44.67 28.30
C LYS A 317 -14.65 -43.22 28.80
N TYR A 318 -13.99 -42.98 29.94
CA TYR A 318 -13.80 -41.63 30.47
C TYR A 318 -12.96 -40.76 29.52
N ARG A 319 -11.80 -41.27 29.07
CA ARG A 319 -10.93 -40.56 28.11
C ARG A 319 -11.65 -40.28 26.79
N GLN A 320 -12.41 -41.23 26.25
CA GLN A 320 -13.26 -41.03 25.08
C GLN A 320 -14.29 -39.91 25.32
N GLY A 321 -14.94 -39.90 26.48
CA GLY A 321 -15.86 -38.83 26.87
C GLY A 321 -15.22 -37.45 26.93
N LEU A 322 -13.95 -37.36 27.32
CA LEU A 322 -13.20 -36.10 27.28
C LEU A 322 -12.90 -35.65 25.85
N PHE A 323 -12.53 -36.56 24.94
CA PHE A 323 -12.35 -36.22 23.52
C PHE A 323 -13.64 -35.72 22.87
N MET A 324 -14.79 -36.34 23.15
CA MET A 324 -16.08 -35.85 22.65
C MET A 324 -16.37 -34.42 23.15
N ARG A 325 -16.05 -34.12 24.42
CA ARG A 325 -16.20 -32.77 24.96
C ARG A 325 -15.26 -31.75 24.29
N VAL A 326 -14.06 -32.15 23.91
CA VAL A 326 -13.17 -31.29 23.12
C VAL A 326 -13.84 -30.95 21.80
N GLN A 327 -14.35 -31.94 21.06
CA GLN A 327 -15.07 -31.70 19.80
C GLN A 327 -16.29 -30.80 20.00
N ASP A 328 -17.10 -31.03 21.04
CA ASP A 328 -18.26 -30.18 21.35
C ASP A 328 -17.84 -28.72 21.60
N ASN A 329 -16.71 -28.51 22.30
CA ASN A 329 -16.19 -27.19 22.57
C ASN A 329 -15.61 -26.52 21.32
N LEU A 330 -14.94 -27.27 20.43
CA LEU A 330 -14.49 -26.77 19.13
C LEU A 330 -15.69 -26.37 18.25
N ASN A 331 -16.76 -27.17 18.22
CA ASN A 331 -18.01 -26.84 17.54
C ASN A 331 -18.64 -25.54 18.10
N LYS A 332 -18.68 -25.37 19.44
CA LYS A 332 -19.18 -24.13 20.08
C LYS A 332 -18.36 -22.90 19.70
N LEU A 333 -17.05 -23.06 19.52
CA LEU A 333 -16.14 -22.00 19.07
C LEU A 333 -16.25 -21.71 17.56
N GLY A 334 -17.09 -22.46 16.83
CA GLY A 334 -17.24 -22.33 15.39
C GLY A 334 -16.05 -22.86 14.57
N ILE A 335 -15.23 -23.74 15.16
CA ILE A 335 -14.05 -24.34 14.53
C ILE A 335 -14.16 -25.87 14.54
N GLY A 336 -15.34 -26.38 14.16
CA GLY A 336 -15.68 -27.80 14.27
C GLY A 336 -15.00 -28.69 13.23
N THR A 337 -14.69 -28.12 12.06
CA THR A 337 -14.10 -28.79 10.90
C THR A 337 -12.76 -28.17 10.50
N VAL A 338 -12.01 -28.85 9.64
CA VAL A 338 -10.79 -28.30 9.01
C VAL A 338 -11.12 -27.08 8.15
N GLY A 339 -12.25 -27.08 7.44
CA GLY A 339 -12.73 -25.91 6.70
C GLY A 339 -12.98 -24.70 7.59
N ASP A 340 -13.54 -24.90 8.79
CA ASP A 340 -13.73 -23.83 9.76
C ASP A 340 -12.40 -23.30 10.32
N LEU A 341 -11.40 -24.18 10.54
CA LEU A 341 -10.06 -23.76 10.96
C LEU A 341 -9.40 -22.87 9.90
N LYS A 342 -9.47 -23.27 8.62
CA LYS A 342 -8.97 -22.45 7.48
C LYS A 342 -9.71 -21.11 7.40
N LYS A 343 -11.04 -21.12 7.55
CA LYS A 343 -11.86 -19.90 7.54
C LYS A 343 -11.53 -18.96 8.70
N ALA A 344 -11.23 -19.51 9.88
CA ALA A 344 -10.75 -18.76 11.03
C ALA A 344 -9.26 -18.38 10.92
N GLN A 345 -8.60 -18.74 9.82
CA GLN A 345 -7.17 -18.54 9.55
C GLN A 345 -6.27 -19.13 10.64
N ILE A 346 -6.65 -20.27 11.23
CA ILE A 346 -5.83 -20.95 12.23
C ILE A 346 -4.87 -21.88 11.51
N TYR A 347 -3.57 -21.59 11.56
CA TYR A 347 -2.52 -22.38 10.89
C TYR A 347 -1.38 -22.80 11.82
N SER A 348 -1.47 -22.50 13.12
CA SER A 348 -0.48 -22.90 14.11
C SER A 348 -1.12 -23.13 15.48
N LYS A 349 -0.36 -23.79 16.37
CA LYS A 349 -0.75 -23.96 17.77
C LYS A 349 -0.87 -22.62 18.51
N ASN A 350 -0.03 -21.64 18.18
CA ASN A 350 -0.07 -20.32 18.80
C ASN A 350 -1.34 -19.57 18.41
N MET A 351 -1.70 -19.58 17.13
CA MET A 351 -2.93 -18.98 16.62
C MET A 351 -4.17 -19.61 17.25
N LEU A 352 -4.20 -20.94 17.35
CA LEU A 352 -5.29 -21.65 18.03
C LEU A 352 -5.43 -21.19 19.49
N LYS A 353 -4.30 -21.06 20.20
CA LYS A 353 -4.30 -20.60 21.60
C LYS A 353 -4.82 -19.17 21.73
N GLU A 354 -4.42 -18.27 20.82
CA GLU A 354 -4.93 -16.90 20.75
C GLU A 354 -6.43 -16.87 20.49
N TYR A 355 -6.89 -17.64 19.50
CA TYR A 355 -8.30 -17.76 19.13
C TYR A 355 -9.18 -18.27 20.29
N ILE A 356 -8.76 -19.34 20.97
CA ILE A 356 -9.49 -19.88 22.13
C ILE A 356 -9.49 -18.88 23.28
N SER A 357 -8.37 -18.20 23.52
CA SER A 357 -8.25 -17.21 24.59
C SER A 357 -9.20 -16.03 24.38
N ALA A 358 -9.29 -15.53 23.14
CA ALA A 358 -10.23 -14.47 22.76
C ALA A 358 -11.70 -14.89 22.95
N ASN A 359 -12.02 -16.16 22.70
CA ASN A 359 -13.38 -16.71 22.73
C ASN A 359 -13.72 -17.49 24.02
N LYS A 360 -12.89 -17.38 25.06
CA LYS A 360 -13.02 -18.18 26.31
C LYS A 360 -14.37 -18.06 27.00
N LYS A 361 -15.10 -16.95 26.79
CA LYS A 361 -16.45 -16.74 27.34
C LYS A 361 -17.50 -17.71 26.78
N VAL A 362 -17.29 -18.22 25.56
CA VAL A 362 -18.21 -19.16 24.88
C VAL A 362 -18.10 -20.58 25.45
N LEU A 363 -16.97 -20.89 26.08
CA LEU A 363 -16.69 -22.21 26.65
C LEU A 363 -17.14 -22.38 28.12
N LYS A 364 -17.55 -21.28 28.77
CA LYS A 364 -18.13 -21.29 30.12
C LYS A 364 -19.64 -21.37 30.02
#